data_AF-A0A946N7K5-F1
#
_entry.id   AF-A0A946N7K5-F1
#
_cell.length_a   1.000
_cell.length_b   1.000
_cell.length_c   1.000
_cell.angle_alpha   90.00
_cell.angle_beta   90.00
_cell.angle_gamma   90.00
#
_symmetry.space_group_name_H-M   'P 1'
#
loop_
_entity.id
_entity.type
_entity.pdbx_description
1 polymer ?
#
loop_
_entity_poly.entity_id
_entity_poly.type
_entity_poly.pdbx_seq_one_letter_code
_entity_poly.pdbx_strand_id
1 'polypeptide(L)'
;EVLRDPDLRFRWRLIGTHVTTAVARDATGKYFDELYQGGDFDTVLGPFKWVAENAEPLRWYGTSGFVGKDWQAYEGVYLPMSDDGEIVDMILGAVHYDLT
;
A
#
# COMPACT_ATOMS: atom_id res chain seq x y z
N GLU A 1 -1.11 5.77 6.46
CA GLU A 1 -2.09 6.37 7.39
C GLU A 1 -3.46 6.08 6.84
N VAL A 2 -4.36 5.72 7.73
CA VAL A 2 -5.74 5.35 7.46
C VAL A 2 -6.63 6.48 7.95
N LEU A 3 -7.42 7.06 7.06
CA LEU A 3 -8.32 8.18 7.33
C LEU A 3 -9.75 7.69 7.10
N ARG A 4 -10.69 7.95 8.02
CA ARG A 4 -12.03 7.34 7.99
C ARG A 4 -13.19 8.33 7.81
N ASP A 5 -12.92 9.63 7.75
CA ASP A 5 -13.95 10.69 7.67
C ASP A 5 -13.77 11.57 6.42
N PRO A 6 -14.79 11.72 5.55
CA PRO A 6 -16.10 11.04 5.56
C PRO A 6 -16.05 9.60 5.04
N ASP A 7 -15.00 9.25 4.29
CA ASP A 7 -14.81 7.95 3.65
C ASP A 7 -13.42 7.41 3.95
N LEU A 8 -13.26 6.08 3.84
CA LEU A 8 -11.97 5.41 4.04
C LEU A 8 -10.96 5.83 2.96
N ARG A 9 -9.93 6.58 3.36
CA ARG A 9 -8.84 7.07 2.51
C ARG A 9 -7.48 6.71 3.10
N PHE A 10 -6.47 6.71 2.24
CA PHE A 10 -5.11 6.30 2.60
C PHE A 10 -4.09 7.32 2.11
N ARG A 11 -3.15 7.65 2.99
CA ARG A 11 -2.01 8.53 2.71
C ARG A 11 -0.69 7.83 3.00
N TRP A 12 0.26 7.97 2.08
CA TRP A 12 1.65 7.59 2.29
C TRP A 12 2.31 8.62 3.20
N ARG A 13 2.48 8.31 4.49
CA ARG A 13 3.27 9.20 5.37
C ARG A 13 4.73 9.25 4.96
N LEU A 14 5.24 8.11 4.51
CA LEU A 14 6.60 7.90 4.01
C LEU A 14 6.56 6.72 3.04
N ILE A 15 7.28 6.84 1.92
CA ILE A 15 7.58 5.70 1.04
C ILE A 15 9.10 5.43 1.05
N GLY A 16 9.48 4.16 1.07
CA GLY A 16 10.89 3.77 1.10
C GLY A 16 11.60 4.10 -0.20
N THR A 17 12.88 4.49 -0.12
CA THR A 17 13.69 4.88 -1.29
C THR A 17 13.82 3.77 -2.32
N HIS A 18 13.95 2.50 -1.91
CA HIS A 18 13.97 1.37 -2.84
C HIS A 18 12.65 1.21 -3.61
N VAL A 19 11.52 1.49 -2.97
CA VAL A 19 10.21 1.48 -3.64
C VAL A 19 10.14 2.63 -4.63
N THR A 20 10.54 3.84 -4.23
CA THR A 20 10.64 5.01 -5.11
C THR A 20 11.50 4.72 -6.34
N THR A 21 12.63 4.02 -6.18
CA THR A 21 13.46 3.57 -7.30
C THR A 21 12.74 2.55 -8.18
N ALA A 22 12.06 1.57 -7.60
CA ALA A 22 11.34 0.53 -8.34
C ALA A 22 10.16 1.06 -9.16
N VAL A 23 9.41 2.03 -8.63
CA VAL A 23 8.21 2.61 -9.28
C VAL A 23 8.42 4.00 -9.88
N ALA A 24 9.66 4.50 -9.86
CA ALA A 24 10.07 5.81 -10.38
C ALA A 24 9.24 7.01 -9.87
N ARG A 25 8.75 6.94 -8.63
CA ARG A 25 7.87 7.96 -8.05
C ARG A 25 8.00 8.04 -6.54
N ASP A 26 8.24 9.25 -6.02
CA ASP A 26 8.09 9.54 -4.59
C ASP A 26 6.62 9.85 -4.29
N ALA A 27 6.01 9.00 -3.47
CA ALA A 27 4.63 9.09 -3.02
C ALA A 27 4.51 9.70 -1.62
N THR A 28 5.61 10.07 -0.96
CA THR A 28 5.60 10.65 0.39
C THR A 28 4.66 11.85 0.46
N GLY A 29 3.75 11.83 1.44
CA GLY A 29 2.73 12.86 1.67
C GLY A 29 1.48 12.74 0.79
N LYS A 30 1.46 11.89 -0.23
CA LYS A 30 0.37 11.81 -1.22
C LYS A 30 -0.68 10.78 -0.86
N TYR A 31 -1.90 11.01 -1.34
CA TYR A 31 -3.00 10.07 -1.22
C TYR A 31 -2.98 9.02 -2.34
N PHE A 32 -3.58 7.86 -2.08
CA PHE A 32 -3.66 6.81 -3.10
C PHE A 32 -4.52 7.23 -4.30
N ASP A 33 -5.62 7.94 -4.06
CA ASP A 33 -6.57 8.41 -5.07
C ASP A 33 -6.03 9.57 -5.93
N GLU A 34 -4.96 10.24 -5.49
CA GLU A 34 -4.19 11.19 -6.30
C GLU A 34 -3.22 10.49 -7.27
N LEU A 35 -2.86 9.24 -6.99
CA LEU A 35 -1.74 8.53 -7.62
C LEU A 35 -2.16 7.39 -8.55
N TYR A 36 -3.32 6.80 -8.31
CA TYR A 36 -3.85 5.65 -9.03
C TYR A 36 -5.29 5.93 -9.44
N GLN A 37 -5.72 5.40 -10.59
CA GLN A 37 -7.08 5.54 -11.11
C GLN A 37 -7.58 4.19 -11.66
N GLY A 38 -8.90 4.00 -11.69
CA GLY A 38 -9.50 2.80 -12.28
C GLY A 38 -9.03 1.50 -11.62
N GLY A 39 -8.78 0.46 -12.43
CA GLY A 39 -8.41 -0.87 -11.93
C GLY A 39 -7.07 -0.94 -11.16
N ASP A 40 -6.14 -0.02 -11.44
CA ASP A 40 -4.87 0.07 -10.69
C ASP A 40 -5.11 0.57 -9.26
N PHE A 41 -6.07 1.49 -9.09
CA PHE A 41 -6.47 1.96 -7.77
C PHE A 41 -7.02 0.82 -6.92
N ASP A 42 -7.96 0.04 -7.46
CA ASP A 42 -8.57 -1.08 -6.73
C ASP A 42 -7.53 -2.15 -6.37
N THR A 43 -6.61 -2.46 -7.29
CA THR A 43 -5.55 -3.44 -7.09
C THR A 43 -4.56 -3.01 -6.00
N VAL A 44 -4.10 -1.77 -6.05
CA VAL A 44 -3.12 -1.25 -5.08
C VAL A 44 -3.77 -1.01 -3.72
N LEU A 45 -5.02 -0.52 -3.69
CA LEU A 45 -5.74 -0.22 -2.45
C LEU A 45 -6.19 -1.48 -1.71
N GLY A 46 -6.54 -2.54 -2.44
CA GLY A 46 -7.08 -3.80 -1.90
C GLY A 46 -6.41 -4.31 -0.61
N PRO A 47 -5.08 -4.55 -0.59
CA PRO A 47 -4.40 -5.03 0.60
C PRO A 47 -4.45 -4.05 1.77
N PHE A 48 -4.36 -2.73 1.54
CA PHE A 48 -4.44 -1.73 2.61
C PHE A 48 -5.84 -1.64 3.21
N LYS A 49 -6.87 -1.69 2.36
CA LYS A 49 -8.26 -1.73 2.79
C LYS A 49 -8.52 -2.98 3.63
N TRP A 50 -8.09 -4.14 3.16
CA TRP A 50 -8.25 -5.39 3.90
C TRP A 50 -7.61 -5.32 5.29
N VAL A 51 -6.37 -4.83 5.41
CA VAL A 51 -5.69 -4.69 6.71
C VAL A 51 -6.41 -3.70 7.62
N ALA A 52 -6.87 -2.56 7.08
CA ALA A 52 -7.58 -1.56 7.86
C ALA A 52 -8.95 -2.05 8.39
N GLU A 53 -9.61 -2.95 7.66
CA GLU A 53 -10.90 -3.51 8.03
C GLU A 53 -10.80 -4.72 8.97
N ASN A 54 -9.76 -5.54 8.82
CA ASN A 54 -9.64 -6.80 9.56
C ASN A 54 -8.68 -6.71 10.76
N ALA A 55 -7.84 -5.68 10.84
CA ALA A 55 -6.82 -5.52 11.89
C ALA A 55 -5.87 -6.73 12.04
N GLU A 56 -5.60 -7.42 10.92
CA GLU A 56 -4.71 -8.58 10.85
C GLU A 56 -3.50 -8.32 9.94
N PRO A 57 -2.32 -8.92 10.23
CA PRO A 57 -1.19 -8.92 9.31
C PRO A 57 -1.54 -9.57 7.98
N LEU A 58 -1.17 -8.93 6.87
CA LEU A 58 -1.40 -9.45 5.52
C LEU A 58 -0.07 -9.66 4.78
N ARG A 59 0.09 -10.85 4.22
CA ARG A 59 1.06 -11.14 3.15
C ARG A 59 0.35 -11.04 1.81
N TRP A 60 0.87 -10.21 0.91
CA TRP A 60 0.36 -10.03 -0.44
C TRP A 60 1.46 -10.36 -1.45
N TYR A 61 1.18 -11.14 -2.47
CA TYR A 61 2.19 -11.55 -3.45
C TYR A 61 1.57 -11.73 -4.83
N GLY A 62 2.39 -11.56 -5.87
CA GLY A 62 1.96 -11.63 -7.26
C GLY A 62 2.97 -10.97 -8.19
N THR A 63 2.48 -10.29 -9.22
CA THR A 63 3.30 -9.52 -10.15
C THR A 63 3.00 -8.02 -10.04
N SER A 64 3.96 -7.19 -10.44
CA SER A 64 3.84 -5.72 -10.41
C SER A 64 3.07 -5.17 -11.63
N GLY A 65 1.98 -5.84 -12.03
CA GLY A 65 1.18 -5.47 -13.20
C GLY A 65 0.57 -4.07 -13.09
N PHE A 66 0.28 -3.61 -11.87
CA PHE A 66 -0.25 -2.26 -11.57
C PHE A 66 0.70 -1.10 -11.93
N VAL A 67 1.96 -1.39 -12.30
CA VAL A 67 2.92 -0.42 -12.86
C VAL A 67 3.42 -0.81 -14.26
N GLY A 68 2.67 -1.67 -14.97
CA GLY A 68 3.05 -2.17 -16.29
C GLY A 68 4.28 -3.09 -16.25
N LYS A 69 4.56 -3.73 -15.11
CA LYS A 69 5.68 -4.65 -14.90
C LYS A 69 5.19 -6.04 -14.53
N ASP A 70 4.37 -6.63 -15.40
CA ASP A 70 3.78 -7.96 -15.19
C ASP A 70 4.81 -9.10 -15.02
N TRP A 71 6.04 -8.88 -15.45
CA TRP A 71 7.16 -9.82 -15.30
C TRP A 71 7.88 -9.71 -13.95
N GLN A 72 7.66 -8.64 -13.19
CA GLN A 72 8.37 -8.40 -11.93
C GLN A 72 7.58 -8.96 -10.75
N ALA A 73 8.13 -9.99 -10.11
CA ALA A 73 7.55 -10.55 -8.89
C ALA A 73 7.53 -9.50 -7.77
N TYR A 74 6.41 -9.47 -7.06
CA TYR A 74 6.13 -8.58 -5.96
C TYR A 74 5.73 -9.40 -4.74
N GLU A 75 6.33 -9.10 -3.59
CA GLU A 75 5.87 -9.60 -2.30
C GLU A 75 5.86 -8.46 -1.29
N GLY A 76 4.74 -8.28 -0.61
CA GLY A 76 4.54 -7.29 0.43
C GLY A 76 4.03 -7.91 1.71
N VAL A 77 4.48 -7.38 2.84
CA VAL A 77 3.87 -7.58 4.15
C VAL A 77 3.32 -6.26 4.66
N TYR A 78 2.09 -6.29 5.16
CA TYR A 78 1.39 -5.13 5.69
C TYR A 78 0.93 -5.44 7.11
N LEU A 79 1.41 -4.63 8.05
CA LEU A 79 1.18 -4.83 9.47
C LEU A 79 0.26 -3.73 9.99
N PRO A 80 -0.87 -4.08 10.63
CA PRO A 80 -1.76 -3.10 11.24
C PRO A 80 -1.08 -2.45 12.44
N MET A 81 -1.28 -1.14 12.59
CA MET A 81 -0.88 -0.35 13.74
C MET A 81 -2.09 0.48 14.19
N SER A 82 -2.17 0.71 15.49
CA SER A 82 -3.27 1.41 16.14
C SER A 82 -2.72 2.15 17.36
N ASP A 83 -3.03 3.44 17.47
CA ASP A 83 -2.68 4.25 18.64
C ASP A 83 -3.61 3.97 19.84
N ASP A 84 -4.86 3.55 19.60
CA ASP A 84 -5.88 3.28 20.64
C ASP A 84 -6.08 1.79 20.96
N GLY A 85 -5.54 0.89 20.14
CA GLY A 85 -5.70 -0.56 20.27
C GLY A 85 -7.04 -1.10 19.74
N GLU A 86 -7.90 -0.25 19.18
CA GLU A 86 -9.21 -0.63 18.65
C GLU A 86 -9.28 -0.45 17.13
N ILE A 87 -8.79 0.67 16.62
CA ILE A 87 -8.92 1.04 15.21
C ILE A 87 -7.52 1.13 14.57
N VAL A 88 -7.37 0.47 13.42
CA VAL A 88 -6.17 0.64 12.59
C VAL A 88 -6.16 2.06 12.01
N ASP A 89 -5.21 2.88 12.46
CA ASP A 89 -4.93 4.25 11.99
C ASP A 89 -3.68 4.30 11.10
N MET A 90 -2.89 3.23 11.10
CA MET A 90 -1.63 3.16 10.40
C MET A 90 -1.33 1.74 9.94
N ILE A 91 -0.63 1.64 8.81
CA ILE A 91 -0.17 0.38 8.25
C ILE A 91 1.31 0.54 7.96
N LEU A 92 2.12 -0.38 8.49
CA LEU A 92 3.53 -0.50 8.14
C LEU A 92 3.66 -1.52 7.01
N GLY A 93 4.14 -1.06 5.86
CA GLY A 93 4.40 -1.90 4.69
C GLY A 93 5.89 -2.14 4.50
N ALA A 94 6.27 -3.39 4.22
CA ALA A 94 7.56 -3.74 3.64
C ALA A 94 7.33 -4.53 2.36
N VAL A 95 8.12 -4.24 1.34
CA VAL A 95 7.97 -4.86 0.02
C VAL A 95 9.31 -5.32 -0.51
N HIS A 96 9.27 -6.45 -1.21
CA HIS A 96 10.38 -7.02 -1.93
C HIS A 96 10.00 -7.11 -3.41
N TYR A 97 10.94 -6.69 -4.26
CA TYR A 97 10.84 -6.83 -5.70
C TYR A 97 12.00 -7.70 -6.15
N ASP A 98 11.71 -8.78 -6.87
CA ASP A 98 12.77 -9.52 -7.55
C ASP A 98 13.25 -8.68 -8.75
N LEU A 99 14.51 -8.28 -8.69
CA LEU A 99 15.22 -7.57 -9.77
C LEU A 99 16.09 -8.59 -10.52
N THR A 100 15.47 -9.59 -11.16
CA THR A 100 16.15 -10.53 -12.05
C THR A 100 15.94 -10.18 -13.50
#